data_AF-A0A444JDR9-F1
#
_entry.id   AF-A0A444JDR9-F1
#
_cell.length_a   1.000
_cell.length_b   1.000
_cell.length_c   1.000
_cell.angle_alpha   90.00
_cell.angle_beta   90.00
_cell.angle_gamma   90.00
#
_symmetry.space_group_name_H-M   'P 1'
#
loop_
_entity.id
_entity.type
_entity.pdbx_description
1 polymer ?
#
loop_
_entity_poly.entity_id
_entity_poly.type
_entity_poly.pdbx_seq_one_letter_code
_entity_poly.pdbx_strand_id
1 'polypeptide(L)'
;MCTAQLLISTAEGGLSTLVEDVVILPAWQAHGTGKRLMEAVAEWSAFQGATRIQLLADRNNTRALGFYNRIGYRPTELICLRKGAG
;
A
#
# COMPACT_ATOMS: atom_id res chain seq x y z
N MET A 1 -5.31 -3.00 11.19
CA MET A 1 -4.20 -3.87 10.75
C MET A 1 -3.67 -3.33 9.44
N CYS A 2 -2.35 -3.37 9.25
CA CYS A 2 -1.70 -3.09 7.98
C CYS A 2 -0.61 -4.15 7.80
N THR A 3 -0.59 -4.86 6.68
CA THR A 3 0.42 -5.89 6.38
C THR A 3 1.21 -5.48 5.15
N ALA A 4 2.50 -5.81 5.14
CA ALA A 4 3.40 -5.46 4.07
C ALA A 4 4.46 -6.53 3.86
N GLN A 5 4.88 -6.68 2.61
CA GLN A 5 5.87 -7.66 2.18
C GLN A 5 7.00 -6.96 1.42
N LEU A 6 8.24 -7.37 1.67
CA LEU A 6 9.37 -6.98 0.85
C LEU A 6 9.43 -7.85 -0.41
N LEU A 7 9.61 -7.20 -1.56
CA LEU A 7 9.77 -7.82 -2.86
C LEU A 7 11.06 -7.32 -3.49
N ILE A 8 11.72 -8.18 -4.27
CA ILE A 8 12.79 -7.75 -5.17
C ILE A 8 12.16 -7.13 -6.41
N SER A 9 12.46 -5.85 -6.66
CA SER A 9 12.00 -5.12 -7.84
C SER A 9 13.15 -4.94 -8.81
N THR A 10 13.06 -5.62 -9.96
CA THR A 10 14.02 -5.43 -11.05
C THR A 10 13.92 -4.04 -11.68
N ALA A 11 12.73 -3.42 -11.66
CA ALA A 11 12.52 -2.06 -12.15
C ALA A 11 13.20 -1.00 -11.27
N GLU A 12 13.29 -1.25 -9.96
CA GLU A 12 13.94 -0.35 -9.00
C GLU A 12 15.41 -0.73 -8.74
N GLY A 13 15.85 -1.90 -9.19
CA GLY A 13 17.19 -2.43 -8.90
C GLY A 13 17.42 -2.78 -7.42
N GLY A 14 16.37 -3.05 -6.65
CA GLY A 14 16.47 -3.24 -5.20
C GLY A 14 15.18 -3.73 -4.54
N LEU A 15 15.10 -3.57 -3.22
CA LEU A 15 13.90 -3.90 -2.46
C LEU A 15 12.77 -2.91 -2.74
N SER A 16 11.55 -3.42 -2.78
CA SER A 16 10.32 -2.64 -2.79
C SER A 16 9.33 -3.25 -1.80
N THR A 17 8.39 -2.47 -1.31
CA THR A 17 7.35 -2.95 -0.39
C THR A 17 6.00 -2.99 -1.08
N LEU A 18 5.32 -4.13 -0.99
CA LEU A 18 3.92 -4.27 -1.32
C LEU A 18 3.09 -4.29 -0.02
N VAL A 19 2.21 -3.32 0.15
CA VAL A 19 1.18 -3.36 1.20
C VAL A 19 0.05 -4.25 0.72
N GLU A 20 -0.25 -5.30 1.49
CA GLU A 20 -1.20 -6.35 1.12
C GLU A 20 -2.60 -6.01 1.65
N ASP A 21 -2.74 -5.84 2.96
CA ASP A 21 -4.02 -5.50 3.59
C ASP A 21 -3.93 -4.22 4.40
N VAL A 22 -4.98 -3.38 4.28
CA VAL A 22 -5.21 -2.23 5.16
C VAL A 22 -6.64 -2.29 5.66
N VAL A 23 -6.81 -2.65 6.94
CA VAL A 23 -8.13 -2.85 7.55
C VAL A 23 -8.26 -2.00 8.81
N ILE A 24 -9.22 -1.07 8.79
CA ILE A 24 -9.58 -0.24 9.94
C ILE A 24 -11.03 -0.54 10.32
N LEU A 25 -11.25 -1.02 11.54
CA LEU A 25 -12.59 -1.22 12.10
C LEU A 25 -13.38 0.10 12.09
N PRO A 26 -14.70 0.10 11.81
CA PRO A 26 -15.50 1.31 11.66
C PRO A 26 -15.33 2.33 12.80
N ALA A 27 -15.30 1.85 14.05
CA ALA A 27 -15.14 2.68 15.26
C ALA A 27 -13.80 3.44 15.32
N TRP A 28 -12.81 3.09 14.49
CA TRP A 28 -11.47 3.68 14.47
C TRP A 28 -11.17 4.44 13.17
N GLN A 29 -12.15 4.54 12.26
CA GLN A 29 -12.01 5.27 11.01
C GLN A 29 -12.12 6.79 11.23
N ALA A 30 -11.57 7.59 10.31
CA ALA A 30 -11.55 9.06 10.40
C ALA A 30 -10.80 9.66 11.63
N HIS A 31 -10.14 8.83 12.44
CA HIS A 31 -9.30 9.26 13.57
C HIS A 31 -7.80 9.28 13.25
N GLY A 32 -7.41 9.21 11.96
CA GLY A 32 -6.01 9.16 11.55
C GLY A 32 -5.33 7.78 11.71
N THR A 33 -6.03 6.77 12.24
CA THR A 33 -5.50 5.41 12.44
C THR A 33 -4.88 4.82 11.18
N GLY A 34 -5.59 4.91 10.04
CA GLY A 34 -5.08 4.42 8.76
C GLY A 34 -3.78 5.10 8.33
N LYS A 35 -3.69 6.42 8.50
CA LYS A 35 -2.49 7.19 8.17
C LYS A 35 -1.30 6.71 9.02
N ARG A 36 -1.47 6.60 10.33
CA ARG A 36 -0.42 6.14 11.26
C ARG A 36 0.08 4.73 10.93
N LEU A 37 -0.83 3.82 10.53
CA LEU A 37 -0.44 2.48 10.11
C LEU A 37 0.39 2.50 8.81
N MET A 38 -0.02 3.31 7.83
CA MET A 38 0.73 3.44 6.57
C MET A 38 2.10 4.11 6.79
N GLU A 39 2.18 5.09 7.67
CA GLU A 39 3.45 5.74 8.07
C GLU A 39 4.39 4.74 8.75
N ALA A 40 3.90 3.93 9.69
CA ALA A 40 4.69 2.90 10.33
C ALA A 40 5.24 1.86 9.34
N VAL A 41 4.43 1.49 8.33
CA VAL A 41 4.90 0.63 7.24
C VAL A 41 5.95 1.35 6.39
N ALA A 42 5.76 2.61 6.04
CA ALA A 42 6.72 3.37 5.24
C ALA A 42 8.07 3.55 5.97
N GLU A 43 8.05 3.81 7.28
CA GLU A 43 9.25 3.87 8.12
C GLU A 43 9.96 2.51 8.16
N TRP A 44 9.22 1.43 8.36
CA TRP A 44 9.77 0.07 8.29
C TRP A 44 10.37 -0.23 6.91
N SER A 45 9.67 0.08 5.82
CA SER A 45 10.16 -0.09 4.44
C SER A 45 11.48 0.65 4.20
N ALA A 46 11.55 1.91 4.64
CA ALA A 46 12.76 2.72 4.51
C ALA A 46 13.92 2.13 5.32
N PHE A 47 13.66 1.66 6.54
CA PHE A 47 14.65 0.98 7.37
C PHE A 47 15.18 -0.31 6.71
N GLN A 48 14.33 -1.04 5.98
CA GLN A 48 14.74 -2.22 5.21
C GLN A 48 15.51 -1.88 3.92
N GLY A 49 15.61 -0.59 3.56
CA GLY A 49 16.26 -0.15 2.33
C GLY A 49 15.38 -0.30 1.08
N ALA A 50 14.06 -0.41 1.23
CA ALA A 50 13.14 -0.44 0.10
C ALA A 50 13.05 0.94 -0.55
N THR A 51 13.16 1.01 -1.87
CA THR A 51 13.14 2.27 -2.64
C THR A 51 11.72 2.73 -2.98
N ARG A 52 10.74 1.82 -2.90
CA ARG A 52 9.34 2.08 -3.25
C ARG A 52 8.40 1.35 -2.30
N ILE A 53 7.27 1.99 -1.98
CA ILE A 53 6.10 1.37 -1.36
C ILE A 53 4.91 1.46 -2.31
N GLN A 54 4.17 0.37 -2.48
CA GLN A 54 3.02 0.29 -3.38
C GLN A 54 1.92 -0.63 -2.84
N LEU A 55 0.73 -0.55 -3.43
CA LEU A 55 -0.41 -1.41 -3.11
C LEU A 55 -1.34 -1.54 -4.32
N LEU A 56 -2.20 -2.55 -4.30
CA LEU A 56 -3.32 -2.65 -5.21
C LEU A 56 -4.59 -2.16 -4.51
N ALA A 57 -5.36 -1.31 -5.19
CA ALA A 57 -6.64 -0.82 -4.70
C ALA A 57 -7.74 -1.14 -5.71
N ASP A 58 -8.93 -1.47 -5.22
CA ASP A 58 -10.12 -1.56 -6.07
C ASP A 58 -10.41 -0.19 -6.70
N ARG A 59 -10.44 -0.15 -8.03
CA ARG A 59 -10.70 1.06 -8.84
C ARG A 59 -12.04 1.73 -8.53
N ASN A 60 -13.00 1.00 -7.96
CA ASN A 60 -14.33 1.51 -7.62
C ASN A 60 -14.43 1.93 -6.15
N ASN A 61 -13.42 1.65 -5.32
CA ASN A 61 -13.41 2.02 -3.91
C ASN A 61 -12.96 3.48 -3.73
N THR A 62 -13.83 4.40 -4.12
CA THR A 62 -13.58 5.86 -4.08
C THR A 62 -13.18 6.36 -2.69
N ARG A 63 -13.72 5.76 -1.61
CA ARG A 63 -13.34 6.07 -0.23
C ARG A 63 -11.87 5.75 0.04
N ALA A 64 -11.42 4.54 -0.32
CA ALA A 64 -10.03 4.13 -0.13
C ALA A 64 -9.09 4.93 -1.04
N LEU A 65 -9.46 5.13 -2.32
CA LEU A 65 -8.68 5.94 -3.25
C LEU A 65 -8.51 7.38 -2.75
N GLY A 66 -9.58 8.00 -2.25
CA GLY A 66 -9.52 9.32 -1.62
C GLY A 66 -8.66 9.35 -0.36
N PHE A 67 -8.65 8.27 0.44
CA PHE A 67 -7.73 8.13 1.55
C PHE A 67 -6.28 8.08 1.09
N TYR A 68 -5.93 7.17 0.17
CA TYR A 68 -4.58 7.03 -0.36
C TYR A 68 -4.06 8.32 -0.99
N ASN A 69 -4.88 9.02 -1.78
CA ASN A 69 -4.52 10.30 -2.38
C ASN A 69 -4.15 11.36 -1.31
N ARG A 70 -4.95 11.45 -0.24
CA ARG A 70 -4.70 12.39 0.88
C ARG A 70 -3.41 12.11 1.64
N ILE A 71 -2.97 10.85 1.70
CA ILE A 71 -1.73 10.45 2.38
C ILE A 71 -0.54 10.33 1.42
N GLY A 72 -0.63 10.89 0.21
CA GLY A 72 0.51 11.05 -0.70
C GLY A 72 0.69 9.95 -1.74
N TYR A 73 -0.14 8.90 -1.74
CA TYR A 73 -0.09 7.88 -2.78
C TYR A 73 -0.67 8.41 -4.10
N ARG A 74 -0.14 7.92 -5.22
CA ARG A 74 -0.55 8.30 -6.57
C ARG A 74 -0.77 7.05 -7.42
N PRO A 75 -1.69 7.09 -8.40
CA PRO A 75 -1.84 5.99 -9.35
C PRO A 75 -0.59 5.86 -10.23
N THR A 76 -0.42 4.68 -10.79
CA THR A 76 0.55 4.41 -11.86
C THR A 76 -0.22 4.01 -13.11
N GLU A 77 0.48 3.94 -14.25
CA GLU A 77 -0.09 3.42 -15.50
C GLU A 77 -0.07 1.87 -15.58
N LEU A 78 0.22 1.18 -14.47
CA LEU A 78 0.25 -0.28 -14.40
C LEU A 78 -1.12 -0.85 -14.01
N ILE A 79 -1.43 -2.04 -14.53
CA ILE A 79 -2.61 -2.83 -14.16
C ILE A 79 -2.22 -4.11 -13.41
N CYS A 80 -3.11 -4.60 -12.54
CA CYS A 80 -2.97 -5.91 -11.94
C CYS A 80 -3.48 -7.00 -12.89
N LEU A 81 -2.58 -7.83 -13.41
CA LEU A 81 -2.93 -9.04 -14.16
C LEU A 81 -2.84 -10.25 -13.22
N ARG A 82 -3.88 -11.08 -13.22
CA ARG A 82 -3.90 -12.33 -12.45
C ARG A 82 -4.32 -13.50 -13.34
N LYS A 83 -3.70 -14.65 -13.16
CA LYS A 83 -4.20 -15.93 -13.69
C LYS A 83 -4.88 -16.67 -12.54
N GLY A 84 -6.14 -17.07 -12.72
CA GLY A 84 -6.82 -17.91 -11.75
C GLY A 84 -6.14 -19.28 -11.65
N ALA A 85 -6.29 -19.93 -10.49
CA ALA A 85 -6.05 -21.36 -10.40
C ALA A 85 -7.15 -22.04 -11.23
N GLY A 86 -6.80 -22.48 -12.43
CA GLY A 86 -7.62 -23.43 -13.20
C GLY A 86 -7.41 -24.84 -12.67
#